data_AF-A0A0B2WYA5-F1
#
_entry.id   AF-A0A0B2WYA5-F1
#
_cell.length_a   1.000
_cell.length_b   1.000
_cell.length_c   1.000
_cell.angle_alpha   90.00
_cell.angle_beta   90.00
_cell.angle_gamma   90.00
#
_symmetry.space_group_name_H-M   'P 1'
#
loop_
_entity.id
_entity.type
_entity.pdbx_description
1 polymer ?
#
loop_
_entity_poly.entity_id
_entity_poly.type
_entity_poly.pdbx_seq_one_letter_code
_entity_poly.pdbx_strand_id
1 'polypeptide(L)'
;MKSLPFVLMLCLAAAESPHITDTSIAPNSSTTPAPPTPSGGPICECGFTYCASVLIAMKKPWTTKQLAEAYCATPNAVCNNGKPNTSVNSALYICLCDDPGQKLGTHLDLLCDCDKCLVVGPDFRGRCETPCHSGQCKI
;
A
#
# COMPACT_ATOMS: atom_id res chain seq x y z
N MET A 1 -35.28 -31.80 58.03
CA MET A 1 -33.87 -31.39 57.83
C MET A 1 -33.63 -31.33 56.33
N LYS A 2 -33.22 -30.15 55.83
CA LYS A 2 -33.08 -29.80 54.41
C LYS A 2 -31.89 -30.53 53.80
N SER A 3 -32.06 -31.14 52.63
CA SER A 3 -30.95 -31.57 51.77
C SER A 3 -31.26 -31.14 50.34
N LEU A 4 -30.46 -30.22 49.82
CA LEU A 4 -30.51 -29.73 48.44
C LEU A 4 -29.72 -30.68 47.53
N PRO A 5 -30.15 -30.94 46.29
CA PRO A 5 -29.37 -31.72 45.35
C PRO A 5 -28.22 -30.90 44.76
N PHE A 6 -27.07 -31.55 44.73
CA PHE A 6 -25.80 -31.12 44.13
C PHE A 6 -25.99 -30.92 42.62
N VAL A 7 -26.06 -29.66 42.17
CA VAL A 7 -26.09 -29.32 40.74
C VAL A 7 -24.66 -29.36 40.21
N LEU A 8 -24.39 -30.40 39.41
CA LEU A 8 -23.21 -30.55 38.58
C LEU A 8 -23.30 -29.54 37.42
N MET A 9 -22.62 -28.40 37.54
CA MET A 9 -22.48 -27.43 36.46
C MET A 9 -21.05 -27.54 35.89
N LEU A 10 -20.92 -28.23 34.75
CA LEU A 10 -19.74 -28.11 33.89
C LEU A 10 -19.77 -26.73 33.24
N CYS A 11 -19.07 -25.75 33.82
CA CYS A 11 -18.75 -24.51 33.11
C CYS A 11 -17.58 -24.78 32.17
N LEU A 12 -17.80 -24.43 30.90
CA LEU A 12 -16.82 -24.46 29.82
C LEU A 12 -15.52 -23.79 30.25
N ALA A 13 -14.41 -24.43 29.90
CA ALA A 13 -13.07 -23.89 30.02
C ALA A 13 -13.00 -22.48 29.40
N ALA A 14 -12.79 -21.47 30.24
CA ALA A 14 -12.18 -20.23 29.80
C ALA A 14 -10.72 -20.57 29.50
N ALA A 15 -10.38 -20.77 28.23
CA ALA A 15 -8.98 -20.77 27.83
C ALA A 15 -8.43 -19.37 28.11
N GLU A 16 -7.56 -19.32 29.11
CA GLU A 16 -6.81 -18.16 29.56
C GLU A 16 -6.10 -17.54 28.35
N SER A 17 -6.42 -16.28 28.07
CA SER A 17 -5.66 -15.47 27.13
C SER A 17 -4.22 -15.39 27.66
N PRO A 18 -3.19 -15.86 26.91
CA PRO A 18 -1.83 -15.66 27.35
C PRO A 18 -1.55 -14.17 27.30
N HIS A 19 -1.35 -13.58 28.48
CA HIS A 19 -0.71 -12.28 28.64
C HIS A 19 0.68 -12.38 28.01
N ILE A 20 0.80 -11.97 26.75
CA ILE A 20 2.11 -11.71 26.14
C ILE A 20 2.63 -10.45 26.81
N THR A 21 3.49 -10.67 27.80
CA THR A 21 4.47 -9.66 28.21
C THR A 21 5.63 -9.82 27.24
N ASP A 22 5.65 -9.04 26.16
CA ASP A 22 6.84 -8.94 25.32
C ASP A 22 7.27 -7.48 25.27
N THR A 23 8.28 -7.22 26.10
CA THR A 23 9.44 -6.38 25.83
C THR A 23 9.29 -5.43 24.64
N SER A 24 9.42 -4.14 24.91
CA SER A 24 9.70 -3.11 23.91
C SER A 24 10.83 -3.58 22.98
N ILE A 25 10.48 -4.06 21.79
CA ILE A 25 11.43 -4.27 20.70
C ILE A 25 11.71 -2.86 20.17
N ALA A 26 12.91 -2.37 20.50
CA ALA A 26 13.55 -1.21 19.87
C ALA A 26 13.36 -1.23 18.35
N PRO A 27 13.33 -0.07 17.66
CA PRO A 27 13.21 -0.04 16.21
C PRO A 27 14.26 -0.98 15.62
N ASN A 28 13.80 -2.00 14.89
CA ASN A 28 14.67 -2.98 14.27
C ASN A 28 15.55 -2.22 13.27
N SER A 29 16.73 -1.80 13.73
CA SER A 29 17.78 -1.24 12.91
C SER A 29 18.40 -2.44 12.21
N SER A 30 17.68 -3.00 11.24
CA SER A 30 18.27 -3.92 10.30
C SER A 30 19.34 -3.13 9.54
N THR A 31 20.60 -3.39 9.88
CA THR A 31 21.79 -2.85 9.21
C THR A 31 22.01 -3.49 7.83
N THR A 32 20.99 -4.10 7.24
CA THR A 32 21.05 -4.48 5.83
C THR A 32 21.22 -3.18 5.05
N PRO A 33 22.34 -3.00 4.32
CA PRO A 33 22.50 -1.84 3.46
C PRO A 33 21.28 -1.79 2.57
N ALA A 34 20.55 -0.67 2.63
CA ALA A 34 19.50 -0.46 1.67
C ALA A 34 20.12 -0.59 0.27
N PRO A 35 19.47 -1.29 -0.67
CA PRO A 35 20.04 -1.52 -1.99
C PRO A 35 20.58 -0.20 -2.56
N PRO A 36 21.74 -0.21 -3.23
CA PRO A 36 22.27 1.00 -3.82
C PRO A 36 21.21 1.58 -4.76
N THR A 37 20.83 2.84 -4.53
CA THR A 37 19.96 3.57 -5.45
C THR A 37 20.54 3.44 -6.85
N PRO A 38 19.81 2.90 -7.84
CA PRO A 38 20.34 2.73 -9.18
C PRO A 38 20.88 4.06 -9.70
N SER A 39 22.14 4.06 -10.12
CA SER A 39 22.83 5.21 -10.71
C SER A 39 22.16 5.57 -12.05
N GLY A 40 21.12 6.39 -11.98
CA GLY A 40 20.24 6.65 -13.12
C GLY A 40 18.87 7.25 -12.79
N GLY A 41 18.55 7.43 -11.50
CA GLY A 41 17.25 7.93 -11.05
C GLY A 41 16.18 6.84 -11.02
N PRO A 42 14.97 7.17 -10.55
CA PRO A 42 13.90 6.20 -10.42
C PRO A 42 13.48 5.66 -11.81
N ILE A 43 13.19 4.36 -11.83
CA ILE A 43 12.62 3.64 -12.97
C ILE A 43 11.38 2.90 -12.49
N CYS A 44 10.41 2.66 -13.38
CA CYS A 44 9.18 1.97 -13.04
C CYS A 44 9.48 0.48 -12.87
N GLU A 45 9.91 0.07 -11.68
CA GLU A 45 10.20 -1.33 -11.35
C GLU A 45 8.94 -2.11 -11.04
N CYS A 46 8.89 -3.32 -11.54
CA CYS A 46 7.80 -4.26 -11.37
C CYS A 46 7.41 -4.48 -9.90
N GLY A 47 6.15 -4.22 -9.55
CA GLY A 47 5.59 -4.38 -8.21
C GLY A 47 5.92 -3.24 -7.24
N PHE A 48 6.60 -2.18 -7.70
CA PHE A 48 6.97 -1.06 -6.83
C PHE A 48 5.96 0.07 -6.95
N THR A 49 5.80 0.79 -5.84
CA THR A 49 4.88 1.91 -5.72
C THR A 49 5.60 3.23 -5.83
N TYR A 50 5.03 4.18 -6.57
CA TYR A 50 5.62 5.48 -6.81
C TYR A 50 4.57 6.58 -6.73
N CYS A 51 4.95 7.71 -6.13
CA CYS A 51 4.17 8.93 -6.25
C CYS A 51 4.21 9.41 -7.72
N ALA A 52 3.12 10.01 -8.20
CA ALA A 52 3.08 10.62 -9.53
C ALA A 52 4.25 11.58 -9.79
N SER A 53 4.65 12.38 -8.79
CA SER A 53 5.81 13.28 -8.88
C SER A 53 7.11 12.57 -9.24
N VAL A 54 7.31 11.35 -8.73
CA VAL A 54 8.47 10.51 -9.07
C VAL A 54 8.34 9.98 -10.49
N LEU A 55 7.17 9.46 -10.85
CA LEU A 55 6.89 8.89 -12.19
C LEU A 55 7.11 9.90 -13.32
N ILE A 56 6.74 11.17 -13.10
CA ILE A 56 6.97 12.27 -14.06
C ILE A 56 8.45 12.66 -14.15
N ALA A 57 9.23 12.42 -13.08
CA ALA A 57 10.65 12.75 -13.01
C ALA A 57 11.59 11.56 -13.32
N MET A 58 11.04 10.38 -13.65
CA MET A 58 11.82 9.19 -13.98
C MET A 58 12.63 9.38 -15.26
N LYS A 59 13.65 8.54 -15.43
CA LYS A 59 14.47 8.50 -16.66
C LYS A 59 13.62 8.32 -17.93
N LYS A 60 12.57 7.50 -17.84
CA LYS A 60 11.50 7.42 -18.83
C LYS A 60 10.22 7.95 -18.15
N PRO A 61 9.92 9.25 -18.31
CA PRO A 61 8.87 9.89 -17.55
C PRO A 61 7.49 9.48 -18.05
N TRP A 62 6.55 9.37 -17.11
CA TRP A 62 5.13 9.21 -17.41
C TRP A 62 4.48 10.59 -17.56
N THR A 63 3.59 10.74 -18.54
CA THR A 63 2.85 11.98 -18.73
C THR A 63 1.66 12.05 -17.77
N THR A 64 1.24 13.26 -17.38
CA THR A 64 0.02 13.46 -16.58
C THR A 64 -1.21 12.82 -17.23
N LYS A 65 -1.28 12.79 -18.56
CA LYS A 65 -2.35 12.10 -19.30
C LYS A 65 -2.33 10.59 -19.02
N GLN A 66 -1.18 9.93 -19.16
CA GLN A 66 -1.06 8.50 -18.86
C GLN A 66 -1.38 8.18 -17.39
N LEU A 67 -1.00 9.06 -16.47
CA LEU A 67 -1.33 8.89 -15.04
C LEU A 67 -2.83 9.04 -14.78
N ALA A 68 -3.51 9.98 -15.44
CA ALA A 68 -4.96 10.13 -15.35
C ALA A 68 -5.71 8.95 -15.99
N GLU A 69 -5.22 8.46 -17.12
CA GLU A 69 -5.75 7.27 -17.79
C GLU A 69 -5.60 6.03 -16.90
N ALA A 70 -4.40 5.79 -16.34
CA ALA A 70 -4.15 4.71 -15.38
C ALA A 70 -5.05 4.81 -14.15
N TYR A 71 -5.22 6.02 -13.62
CA TYR A 71 -6.13 6.28 -12.50
C TYR A 71 -7.53 5.80 -12.83
N CYS A 72 -8.10 6.27 -13.94
CA CYS A 72 -9.49 5.95 -14.27
C CYS A 72 -9.70 4.56 -14.87
N ALA A 73 -8.64 3.93 -15.39
CA ALA A 73 -8.67 2.53 -15.81
C ALA A 73 -8.67 1.57 -14.62
N THR A 74 -8.18 2.00 -13.46
CA THR A 74 -8.11 1.17 -12.26
C THR A 74 -9.52 0.82 -11.78
N PRO A 75 -9.83 -0.47 -11.56
CA PRO A 75 -11.15 -0.89 -11.09
C PRO A 75 -11.57 -0.17 -9.80
N ASN A 76 -12.82 0.30 -9.78
CA ASN A 76 -13.44 1.00 -8.65
C ASN A 76 -12.84 2.37 -8.29
N ALA A 77 -11.86 2.86 -9.05
CA ALA A 77 -11.39 4.23 -8.91
C ALA A 77 -12.54 5.22 -9.17
N VAL A 78 -12.58 6.30 -8.38
CA VAL A 78 -13.63 7.31 -8.50
C VAL A 78 -13.24 8.25 -9.64
N CYS A 79 -13.84 8.04 -10.82
CA CYS A 79 -13.68 8.94 -11.95
C CYS A 79 -15.03 9.38 -12.50
N ASN A 80 -15.24 10.69 -12.55
CA ASN A 80 -16.43 11.28 -13.17
C ASN A 80 -16.09 11.68 -14.61
N ASN A 81 -16.77 11.11 -15.60
CA ASN A 81 -16.54 11.36 -17.03
C ASN A 81 -15.06 11.17 -17.46
N GLY A 82 -14.38 10.16 -16.91
CA GLY A 82 -12.96 9.88 -17.21
C GLY A 82 -11.97 10.85 -16.56
N LYS A 83 -12.43 11.72 -15.65
CA LYS A 83 -11.57 12.61 -14.88
C LYS A 83 -11.37 12.06 -13.46
N PRO A 84 -10.11 11.97 -12.98
CA PRO A 84 -9.80 11.66 -11.58
C PRO A 84 -10.54 12.58 -10.61
N ASN A 85 -11.13 11.97 -9.58
CA ASN A 85 -11.85 12.69 -8.54
C ASN A 85 -10.89 13.51 -7.66
N THR A 86 -9.69 12.99 -7.43
CA THR A 86 -8.62 13.68 -6.71
C THR A 86 -7.49 14.14 -7.63
N SER A 87 -6.44 14.72 -7.06
CA SER A 87 -5.27 15.18 -7.81
C SER A 87 -4.40 14.00 -8.24
N VAL A 88 -4.21 13.85 -9.56
CA VAL A 88 -3.28 12.89 -10.16
C VAL A 88 -1.85 13.06 -9.61
N ASN A 89 -1.45 14.28 -9.28
CA ASN A 89 -0.08 14.58 -8.86
C ASN A 89 0.24 14.09 -7.43
N SER A 90 -0.78 13.88 -6.60
CA SER A 90 -0.63 13.36 -5.23
C SER A 90 -1.02 11.89 -5.13
N ALA A 91 -1.47 11.25 -6.21
CA ALA A 91 -1.82 9.84 -6.21
C ALA A 91 -0.59 8.91 -6.14
N LEU A 92 -0.83 7.73 -5.59
CA LEU A 92 0.13 6.64 -5.48
C LEU A 92 -0.21 5.56 -6.50
N TYR A 93 0.76 5.22 -7.33
CA TYR A 93 0.61 4.23 -8.38
C TYR A 93 1.50 3.02 -8.11
N ILE A 94 1.15 1.87 -8.68
CA ILE A 94 1.98 0.68 -8.74
C ILE A 94 2.38 0.40 -10.19
N CYS A 95 3.65 0.07 -10.39
CA CYS A 95 4.20 -0.37 -11.67
C CYS A 95 3.90 -1.86 -11.89
N LEU A 96 3.11 -2.17 -12.92
CA LEU A 96 2.68 -3.53 -13.25
C LEU A 96 3.41 -4.08 -14.48
N CYS A 97 3.48 -5.40 -14.53
CA CYS A 97 4.21 -6.18 -15.53
C CYS A 97 3.26 -7.19 -16.15
N ASP A 98 3.47 -7.45 -17.43
CA ASP A 98 2.67 -8.44 -18.16
C ASP A 98 3.19 -9.85 -17.90
N ASP A 99 4.51 -9.98 -17.69
CA ASP A 99 5.20 -11.26 -17.49
C ASP A 99 5.89 -11.35 -16.11
N PRO A 100 5.96 -12.54 -15.49
CA PRO A 100 6.61 -12.74 -14.19
C PRO A 100 8.13 -12.55 -14.21
N GLY A 101 8.78 -12.64 -15.38
CA GLY A 101 10.21 -12.41 -15.56
C GLY A 101 10.58 -10.96 -15.88
N GLN A 102 9.58 -10.10 -16.10
CA GLN A 102 9.77 -8.70 -16.46
C GLN A 102 10.22 -7.90 -15.23
N LYS A 103 11.26 -7.09 -15.40
CA LYS A 103 11.81 -6.25 -14.31
C LYS A 103 11.24 -4.84 -14.27
N LEU A 104 10.82 -4.32 -15.42
CA LEU A 104 10.34 -2.95 -15.58
C LEU A 104 8.86 -2.97 -15.90
N GLY A 105 8.05 -2.25 -15.16
CA GLY A 105 6.63 -2.13 -15.42
C GLY A 105 6.35 -1.39 -16.74
N THR A 106 5.37 -1.89 -17.47
CA THR A 106 4.87 -1.32 -18.73
C THR A 106 3.53 -0.62 -18.55
N HIS A 107 2.85 -0.88 -17.42
CA HIS A 107 1.54 -0.32 -17.08
C HIS A 107 1.54 0.22 -15.65
N LEU A 108 0.59 1.10 -15.38
CA LEU A 108 0.35 1.66 -14.05
C LEU A 108 -1.08 1.39 -13.65
N ASP A 109 -1.24 0.99 -12.39
CA ASP A 109 -2.52 1.04 -11.71
C ASP A 109 -2.45 2.04 -10.55
N LEU A 110 -3.56 2.68 -10.28
CA LEU A 110 -3.75 3.46 -9.08
C LEU A 110 -3.82 2.51 -7.89
N LEU A 111 -2.84 2.62 -7.01
CA LEU A 111 -2.92 1.94 -5.73
C LEU A 111 -3.77 2.75 -4.75
N CYS A 112 -3.63 4.08 -4.80
CA CYS A 112 -4.33 4.94 -3.86
C CYS A 112 -4.43 6.40 -4.30
N ASP A 113 -5.57 7.02 -3.99
CA ASP A 113 -5.71 8.48 -3.96
C ASP A 113 -5.19 9.03 -2.62
N CYS A 114 -4.07 9.74 -2.65
CA CYS A 114 -3.56 10.44 -1.47
C CYS A 114 -3.87 11.94 -1.55
N ASP A 115 -4.14 12.56 -0.40
CA ASP A 115 -4.05 14.03 -0.26
C ASP A 115 -2.62 14.50 -0.50
N LYS A 116 -1.65 13.73 0.02
CA LYS A 116 -0.22 13.93 -0.17
C LYS A 116 0.50 12.59 -0.25
N CYS A 117 1.35 12.45 -1.26
CA CYS A 117 2.22 11.29 -1.42
C CYS A 117 3.65 11.64 -0.98
N LEU A 118 4.20 10.82 -0.10
CA LEU A 118 5.55 10.92 0.43
C LEU A 118 6.47 9.96 -0.34
N VAL A 119 7.63 10.48 -0.73
CA VAL A 119 8.69 9.70 -1.38
C VAL A 119 9.68 9.25 -0.32
N VAL A 120 9.81 7.93 -0.14
CA VAL A 120 10.70 7.32 0.84
C VAL A 120 11.97 6.84 0.13
N GLY A 121 13.13 7.32 0.57
CA GLY A 121 14.43 6.85 0.08
C GLY A 121 14.80 5.48 0.66
N PRO A 122 15.77 4.78 0.06
CA PRO A 122 16.58 5.20 -1.10
C PRO A 122 15.98 4.86 -2.48
N ASP A 123 14.92 4.06 -2.51
CA ASP A 123 14.33 3.52 -3.76
C ASP A 123 13.20 4.38 -4.33
N PHE A 124 13.01 5.59 -3.79
CA PHE A 124 11.95 6.53 -4.18
C PHE A 124 10.52 5.96 -4.07
N ARG A 125 10.30 4.97 -3.19
CA ARG A 125 9.00 4.33 -3.03
C ARG A 125 7.98 5.32 -2.49
N GLY A 126 6.81 5.35 -3.12
CA GLY A 126 5.70 6.18 -2.69
C GLY A 126 4.89 5.54 -1.57
N ARG A 127 4.40 6.38 -0.66
CA ARG A 127 3.31 6.05 0.27
C ARG A 127 2.45 7.30 0.52
N CYS A 128 1.17 7.13 0.81
CA CYS A 128 0.35 8.26 1.28
C CYS A 128 0.80 8.71 2.68
N GLU A 129 0.72 10.02 2.96
CA GLU A 129 0.93 10.56 4.32
C GLU A 129 -0.20 10.16 5.27
N THR A 130 -1.43 10.17 4.77
CA THR A 130 -2.66 9.81 5.48
C THR A 130 -3.21 8.47 4.97
N PRO A 131 -4.15 7.84 5.70
CA PRO A 131 -4.84 6.65 5.22
C PRO A 131 -5.41 6.86 3.81
N CYS A 132 -5.27 5.81 3.02
CA CYS A 132 -5.62 5.83 1.61
C CYS A 132 -7.11 6.08 1.37
N HIS A 133 -7.44 6.92 0.38
CA HIS A 133 -8.74 6.87 -0.27
C HIS A 133 -8.67 5.87 -1.42
N SER A 134 -8.83 4.58 -1.09
CA SER A 134 -9.00 3.55 -2.12
C SER A 134 -10.43 3.60 -2.65
N GLY A 135 -10.62 3.14 -3.89
CA GLY A 135 -11.90 3.18 -4.61
C GLY A 135 -13.11 2.65 -3.84
N GLN A 136 -14.31 2.79 -4.40
CA GLN A 136 -15.52 2.37 -3.70
C GLN A 136 -15.52 0.85 -3.45
N CYS A 137 -15.52 0.45 -2.18
CA CYS A 137 -15.76 -0.93 -1.79
C CYS A 137 -17.21 -1.28 -2.13
N LYS A 138 -17.41 -2.14 -3.14
CA LYS A 138 -18.72 -2.72 -3.43
C LYS A 138 -18.93 -3.90 -2.47
N ILE A 139 -19.90 -3.75 -1.58
CA ILE A 139 -20.36 -4.78 -0.64
C ILE A 139 -21.42 -5.62 -1.33
#